data_AF-A0A4R4VJD4-F1
#
_entry.id   AF-A0A4R4VJD4-F1
#
_cell.length_a   1.000
_cell.length_b   1.000
_cell.length_c   1.000
_cell.angle_alpha   90.00
_cell.angle_beta   90.00
_cell.angle_gamma   90.00
#
_symmetry.space_group_name_H-M   'P 1'
#
loop_
_entity.id
_entity.type
_entity.pdbx_description
1 polymer ?
#
loop_
_entity_poly.entity_id
_entity_poly.type
_entity_poly.pdbx_seq_one_letter_code
_entity_poly.pdbx_strand_id
1 'polypeptide(L)'
;MLEQESEAAPKEIHADTQGQSFPVFGLAHLFGFELLPRIRNFRDLTFHRPEPGVRYRHIDALFGEPINWQLIENHWQDLMKVAISIREGELSSITLLRRLRHDSKRNKIYRAFRELGRVIRTMVLLRYVSDATLRENITRATNMVESCNNFSKWIGFGNNGVIAENDPEEQEKAIKFNTLVADLVMYQTTLDMSLVLNQLRSEGEAVHRTDVAIMSPYQEDNVRRFGDYIYDLNAPLEDMEVHLHLGEETAA
;
A
#
# COMPACT_ATOMS: atom_id res chain seq x y z
N MET A 1 9.62 1.87 -4.14
CA MET A 1 8.97 2.44 -2.92
C MET A 1 9.67 3.68 -2.39
N LEU A 2 10.99 3.86 -2.56
CA LEU A 2 11.69 5.10 -2.16
C LEU A 2 12.12 5.99 -3.34
N GLU A 3 11.90 5.55 -4.58
CA GLU A 3 12.00 6.39 -5.78
C GLU A 3 10.60 6.86 -6.14
N GLN A 4 10.04 7.74 -5.31
CA GLN A 4 8.78 8.41 -5.61
C GLN A 4 9.11 9.90 -5.71
N GLU A 5 9.07 10.46 -6.92
CA GLU A 5 9.31 11.90 -7.17
C GLU A 5 8.13 12.79 -6.71
N SER A 6 7.20 12.22 -5.94
CA SER A 6 6.05 12.94 -5.42
C SER A 6 6.42 13.69 -4.15
N GLU A 7 6.07 14.98 -4.06
CA GLU A 7 6.22 15.80 -2.84
C GLU A 7 5.33 15.32 -1.66
N ALA A 8 4.48 14.33 -1.87
CA ALA A 8 3.63 13.76 -0.83
C ALA A 8 4.48 13.01 0.20
N ALA A 9 4.40 13.42 1.48
CA ALA A 9 4.95 12.67 2.60
C ALA A 9 3.88 11.71 3.16
N PRO A 10 3.86 10.41 2.76
CA PRO A 10 2.85 9.48 3.23
C PRO A 10 3.00 9.26 4.73
N LYS A 11 1.92 9.51 5.49
CA LYS A 11 1.88 9.22 6.93
C LYS A 11 1.68 7.73 7.21
N GLU A 12 0.99 7.04 6.30
CA GLU A 12 0.64 5.63 6.41
C GLU A 12 0.98 4.92 5.10
N ILE A 13 1.54 3.72 5.21
CA ILE A 13 1.87 2.85 4.07
C ILE A 13 1.22 1.49 4.29
N HIS A 14 0.40 1.09 3.33
CA HIS A 14 -0.18 -0.25 3.29
C HIS A 14 0.71 -1.21 2.51
N ALA A 15 0.81 -2.44 2.98
CA ALA A 15 1.58 -3.51 2.35
C ALA A 15 0.84 -4.84 2.47
N ASP A 16 1.16 -5.82 1.62
CA ASP A 16 0.62 -7.17 1.80
C ASP A 16 1.24 -7.85 3.04
N THR A 17 0.71 -9.02 3.40
CA THR A 17 1.14 -9.90 4.50
C THR A 17 2.65 -10.14 4.50
N GLN A 18 3.28 -10.21 3.33
CA GLN A 18 4.75 -10.37 3.19
C GLN A 18 5.55 -9.13 3.67
N GLY A 19 4.90 -7.98 3.81
CA GLY A 19 5.44 -6.74 4.37
C GLY A 19 5.59 -6.77 5.90
N GLN A 20 5.13 -7.82 6.60
CA GLN A 20 5.18 -7.89 8.07
C GLN A 20 6.58 -8.14 8.69
N SER A 21 7.65 -7.88 7.95
CA SER A 21 9.03 -8.05 8.40
C SER A 21 9.38 -7.05 9.50
N PHE A 22 9.88 -7.53 10.65
CA PHE A 22 10.26 -6.65 11.77
C PHE A 22 11.23 -5.53 11.35
N PRO A 23 12.37 -5.78 10.66
CA PRO A 23 13.23 -4.69 10.19
C PRO A 23 12.54 -3.61 9.37
N VAL A 24 11.50 -3.96 8.59
CA VAL A 24 10.76 -3.01 7.77
C VAL A 24 9.88 -2.12 8.65
N PHE A 25 9.23 -2.68 9.68
CA PHE A 25 8.55 -1.88 10.71
C PHE A 25 9.50 -0.93 11.44
N GLY A 26 10.71 -1.41 11.77
CA GLY A 26 11.73 -0.57 12.39
C GLY A 26 12.12 0.59 11.47
N LEU A 27 12.42 0.31 10.21
CA LEU A 27 12.80 1.33 9.22
C LEU A 27 11.68 2.34 8.95
N ALA A 28 10.44 1.87 8.80
CA ALA A 28 9.25 2.72 8.61
C ALA A 28 9.12 3.76 9.72
N HIS A 29 9.26 3.31 10.97
CA HIS A 29 9.22 4.19 12.13
C HIS A 29 10.32 5.26 12.09
N LEU A 30 11.54 4.91 11.67
CA LEU A 30 12.63 5.88 11.56
C LEU A 30 12.44 6.89 10.43
N PHE A 31 11.67 6.52 9.40
CA PHE A 31 11.29 7.43 8.31
C PHE A 31 10.04 8.25 8.63
N GLY A 32 9.40 8.03 9.78
CA GLY A 32 8.27 8.83 10.23
C GLY A 32 6.93 8.45 9.58
N PHE A 33 6.82 7.26 9.02
CA PHE A 33 5.54 6.73 8.51
C PHE A 33 5.13 5.44 9.21
N GLU A 34 3.83 5.21 9.31
CA GLU A 34 3.27 4.00 9.88
C GLU A 34 3.13 2.92 8.79
N LEU A 35 3.71 1.75 9.04
CA LEU A 35 3.48 0.58 8.21
C LEU A 35 2.25 -0.18 8.70
N LEU A 36 1.21 -0.26 7.87
CA LEU A 36 -0.07 -0.89 8.18
C LEU A 36 -0.34 -2.03 7.18
N PRO A 37 0.35 -3.17 7.32
CA PRO A 37 0.21 -4.27 6.37
C PRO A 37 -1.13 -5.00 6.57
N ARG A 38 -1.54 -5.79 5.56
CA ARG A 38 -2.64 -6.74 5.71
C ARG A 38 -2.32 -7.69 6.86
N ILE A 39 -3.20 -7.72 7.86
CA ILE A 39 -3.11 -8.60 9.03
C ILE A 39 -4.11 -9.75 8.85
N ARG A 40 -3.60 -10.96 8.65
CA ARG A 40 -4.38 -12.21 8.64
C ARG A 40 -4.08 -13.00 9.90
N ASN A 41 -5.08 -13.71 10.42
CA ASN A 41 -4.97 -14.58 11.60
C ASN A 41 -4.13 -13.96 12.73
N PHE A 42 -4.52 -12.76 13.19
CA PHE A 42 -3.71 -12.00 14.18
C PHE A 42 -3.39 -12.80 15.46
N ARG A 43 -4.21 -13.82 15.77
CA ARG A 43 -4.03 -14.75 16.90
C ARG A 43 -2.77 -15.61 16.77
N ASP A 44 -2.33 -15.87 15.55
CA ASP A 44 -1.11 -16.65 15.25
C ASP A 44 0.15 -15.76 15.26
N LEU A 45 -0.03 -14.43 15.35
CA LEU A 45 1.08 -13.49 15.36
C LEU A 45 1.58 -13.29 16.80
N THR A 46 2.90 -13.35 16.98
CA THR A 46 3.53 -13.12 18.28
C THR A 46 3.66 -11.63 18.59
N PHE A 47 3.10 -11.23 19.72
CA PHE A 47 3.27 -9.92 20.36
C PHE A 47 4.49 -9.98 21.28
N HIS A 48 5.12 -8.85 21.57
CA HIS A 48 6.32 -8.82 22.41
C HIS A 48 6.09 -8.01 23.69
N ARG A 49 6.55 -8.55 24.81
CA ARG A 49 6.40 -7.91 26.12
C ARG A 49 7.38 -6.75 26.24
N PRO A 50 7.00 -5.65 26.91
CA PRO A 50 7.97 -4.60 27.22
C PRO A 50 9.05 -5.13 28.15
N GLU A 51 8.70 -5.94 29.16
CA GLU A 51 9.64 -6.41 30.17
C GLU A 51 9.41 -7.90 30.52
N PRO A 52 10.42 -8.59 31.07
CA PRO A 52 10.23 -9.91 31.66
C PRO A 52 9.20 -9.89 32.79
N GLY A 53 8.36 -10.93 32.86
CA GLY A 53 7.41 -11.12 33.96
C GLY A 53 6.08 -10.36 33.83
N VAL A 54 5.95 -9.42 32.88
CA VAL A 54 4.67 -8.75 32.60
C VAL A 54 3.66 -9.77 32.05
N ARG A 55 2.46 -9.79 32.64
CA ARG A 55 1.35 -10.66 32.22
C ARG A 55 0.09 -9.85 31.98
N TYR A 56 -0.65 -10.24 30.96
CA TYR A 56 -1.89 -9.56 30.58
C TYR A 56 -3.10 -10.47 30.78
N ARG A 57 -4.08 -10.00 31.54
CA ARG A 57 -5.34 -10.71 31.71
C ARG A 57 -6.02 -10.87 30.34
N HIS A 58 -6.49 -12.08 30.01
CA HIS A 58 -7.20 -12.46 28.77
C HIS A 58 -6.37 -12.57 27.48
N ILE A 59 -5.24 -11.89 27.36
CA ILE A 59 -4.45 -11.86 26.12
C ILE A 59 -3.00 -12.36 26.27
N ASP A 60 -2.62 -12.88 27.45
CA ASP A 60 -1.24 -13.32 27.74
C ASP A 60 -0.67 -14.31 26.71
N ALA A 61 -1.54 -15.17 26.16
CA ALA A 61 -1.20 -16.18 25.15
C ALA A 61 -0.72 -15.58 23.81
N LEU A 62 -1.08 -14.31 23.51
CA LEU A 62 -0.62 -13.61 22.31
C LEU A 62 0.84 -13.16 22.42
N PHE A 63 1.34 -13.02 23.65
CA PHE A 63 2.66 -12.45 23.90
C PHE A 63 3.71 -13.55 24.02
N GLY A 64 4.87 -13.34 23.38
CA GLY A 64 6.07 -14.16 23.48
C GLY A 64 7.20 -13.47 24.24
N GLU A 65 8.42 -13.60 23.75
CA GLU A 65 9.62 -13.06 24.39
C GLU A 65 9.56 -11.54 24.60
N PRO A 66 10.18 -11.03 25.68
CA PRO A 66 10.30 -9.59 25.92
C PRO A 66 11.21 -8.92 24.88
N ILE A 67 11.06 -7.61 24.74
CA ILE A 67 11.91 -6.74 23.93
C ILE A 67 13.27 -6.57 24.61
N ASN A 68 14.34 -6.58 23.82
CA ASN A 68 15.68 -6.23 24.31
C ASN A 68 15.95 -4.74 24.08
N TRP A 69 15.54 -3.90 25.03
CA TRP A 69 15.74 -2.45 24.98
C TRP A 69 17.21 -2.05 24.90
N GLN A 70 18.08 -2.73 25.65
CA GLN A 70 19.51 -2.47 25.64
C GLN A 70 20.13 -2.64 24.25
N LEU A 71 19.62 -3.58 23.45
CA LEU A 71 20.10 -3.75 22.07
C LEU A 71 19.74 -2.56 21.19
N ILE A 72 18.54 -2.00 21.36
CA ILE A 72 18.08 -0.82 20.63
C ILE A 72 18.92 0.40 21.06
N GLU A 73 19.09 0.60 22.36
CA GLU A 73 19.88 1.71 22.92
C GLU A 73 21.34 1.67 22.44
N ASN A 74 21.99 0.50 22.57
CA ASN A 74 23.40 0.33 22.21
C ASN A 74 23.67 0.59 20.71
N HIS A 75 22.67 0.40 19.85
CA HIS A 75 22.80 0.56 18.40
C HIS A 75 21.96 1.72 17.85
N TRP A 76 21.42 2.60 18.70
CA TRP A 76 20.55 3.69 18.25
C TRP A 76 21.22 4.60 17.22
N GLN A 77 22.49 4.96 17.46
CA GLN A 77 23.27 5.76 16.51
C GLN A 77 23.48 5.04 15.18
N ASP A 78 23.67 3.72 15.18
CA ASP A 78 23.83 2.93 13.96
C ASP A 78 22.53 2.87 13.16
N LEU A 79 21.39 2.70 13.85
CA LEU A 79 20.06 2.75 13.24
C LEU A 79 19.80 4.10 12.55
N MET A 80 20.13 5.20 13.23
CA MET A 80 19.99 6.56 12.69
C MET A 80 20.88 6.79 11.48
N LYS A 81 22.15 6.39 11.54
CA LYS A 81 23.07 6.50 10.38
C LYS A 81 22.52 5.77 9.16
N VAL A 82 22.03 4.53 9.35
CA VAL A 82 21.43 3.76 8.25
C VAL A 82 20.20 4.46 7.67
N ALA A 83 19.30 4.97 8.53
CA ALA A 83 18.12 5.70 8.07
C ALA A 83 18.51 6.97 7.28
N ILE A 84 19.44 7.77 7.79
CA ILE A 84 19.90 8.99 7.13
C ILE A 84 20.56 8.67 5.78
N SER A 85 21.48 7.71 5.72
CA SER A 85 22.13 7.32 4.46
C SER A 85 21.15 6.79 3.40
N ILE A 86 20.06 6.15 3.81
CA ILE A 86 19.00 5.76 2.85
C ILE A 86 18.23 7.00 2.38
N ARG A 87 17.89 7.91 3.28
CA ARG A 87 17.17 9.15 2.95
C ARG A 87 17.98 10.07 2.03
N GLU A 88 19.30 10.09 2.19
CA GLU A 88 20.24 10.85 1.34
C GLU A 88 20.55 10.14 0.01
N GLY A 89 19.97 8.96 -0.24
CA GLY A 89 20.17 8.20 -1.48
C GLY A 89 21.53 7.50 -1.57
N GLU A 90 22.38 7.60 -0.56
CA GLU A 90 23.70 6.95 -0.51
C GLU A 90 23.60 5.41 -0.38
N LEU A 91 22.51 4.91 0.20
CA LEU A 91 22.23 3.49 0.36
C LEU A 91 20.85 3.10 -0.19
N SER A 92 20.83 2.14 -1.12
CA SER A 92 19.58 1.51 -1.55
C SER A 92 18.95 0.71 -0.40
N SER A 93 17.72 1.07 -0.02
CA SER A 93 16.91 0.38 1.00
C SER A 93 16.70 -1.11 0.67
N ILE A 94 16.49 -1.44 -0.60
CA ILE A 94 16.27 -2.81 -1.08
C ILE A 94 17.57 -3.63 -0.93
N THR A 95 18.70 -3.06 -1.34
CA THR A 95 20.00 -3.71 -1.23
C THR A 95 20.41 -3.90 0.23
N LEU A 96 20.13 -2.90 1.08
CA LEU A 96 20.37 -2.98 2.51
C LEU A 96 19.50 -4.06 3.16
N LEU A 97 18.19 -4.09 2.91
CA LEU A 97 17.30 -5.14 3.43
C LEU A 97 17.71 -6.54 2.96
N ARG A 98 18.13 -6.70 1.69
CA ARG A 98 18.67 -7.97 1.18
C ARG A 98 19.95 -8.38 1.90
N ARG A 99 20.90 -7.47 2.08
CA ARG A 99 22.19 -7.72 2.77
C ARG A 99 21.98 -8.03 4.25
N LEU A 100 21.11 -7.27 4.92
CA LEU A 100 20.75 -7.49 6.31
C LEU A 100 20.06 -8.85 6.52
N ARG A 101 19.26 -9.32 5.56
CA ARG A 101 18.61 -10.65 5.61
C ARG A 101 19.64 -11.78 5.45
N HIS A 102 20.58 -11.64 4.53
CA HIS A 102 21.61 -12.65 4.23
C HIS A 102 22.54 -12.92 5.42
N ASP A 103 22.90 -11.90 6.21
CA ASP A 103 23.78 -12.04 7.38
C ASP A 103 23.06 -11.82 8.73
N SER A 104 21.74 -12.06 8.73
CA SER A 104 20.82 -11.76 9.83
C SER A 104 21.23 -12.31 11.20
N LYS A 105 21.90 -13.46 11.23
CA LYS A 105 22.38 -14.06 12.48
C LYS A 105 23.66 -13.41 13.02
N ARG A 106 24.51 -12.79 12.21
CA ARG A 106 25.78 -12.17 12.69
C ARG A 106 25.72 -10.65 12.72
N ASN A 107 24.84 -10.04 11.93
CA ASN A 107 24.73 -8.60 11.80
C ASN A 107 23.99 -7.97 13.00
N LYS A 108 24.74 -7.24 13.84
CA LYS A 108 24.19 -6.54 15.02
C LYS A 108 23.18 -5.44 14.65
N ILE A 109 23.41 -4.72 13.55
CA ILE A 109 22.49 -3.68 13.06
C ILE A 109 21.16 -4.31 12.64
N TYR A 110 21.18 -5.46 11.95
CA TYR A 110 19.94 -6.17 11.62
C TYR A 110 19.17 -6.56 12.88
N ARG A 111 19.85 -7.08 13.90
CA ARG A 111 19.21 -7.46 15.17
C ARG A 111 18.60 -6.25 15.86
N ALA A 112 19.27 -5.10 15.84
CA ALA A 112 18.71 -3.85 16.37
C ALA A 112 17.47 -3.39 15.59
N PHE A 113 17.50 -3.39 14.25
CA PHE A 113 16.33 -3.09 13.42
C PHE A 113 15.17 -4.07 13.67
N ARG A 114 15.50 -5.36 13.84
CA ARG A 114 14.52 -6.39 14.16
C ARG A 114 13.89 -6.15 15.53
N GLU A 115 14.67 -5.82 16.57
CA GLU A 115 14.12 -5.52 17.90
C GLU A 115 13.26 -4.27 17.91
N LEU A 116 13.70 -3.18 17.28
CA LEU A 116 12.86 -1.99 17.11
C LEU A 116 11.57 -2.35 16.36
N GLY A 117 11.69 -3.11 15.28
CA GLY A 117 10.57 -3.65 14.53
C GLY A 117 9.57 -4.48 15.35
N ARG A 118 10.06 -5.28 16.31
CA ARG A 118 9.22 -6.04 17.25
C ARG A 118 8.37 -5.11 18.11
N VAL A 119 8.93 -3.99 18.57
CA VAL A 119 8.20 -2.95 19.33
C VAL A 119 7.10 -2.36 18.45
N ILE A 120 7.47 -1.81 17.30
CA ILE A 120 6.54 -1.10 16.41
C ILE A 120 5.42 -2.02 15.94
N ARG A 121 5.75 -3.24 15.49
CA ARG A 121 4.74 -4.22 15.06
C ARG A 121 3.80 -4.60 16.20
N THR A 122 4.30 -4.76 17.42
CA THR A 122 3.45 -5.07 18.58
C THR A 122 2.46 -3.93 18.84
N MET A 123 2.89 -2.68 18.75
CA MET A 123 1.99 -1.52 18.88
C MET A 123 0.91 -1.50 17.79
N VAL A 124 1.30 -1.74 16.52
CA VAL A 124 0.34 -1.82 15.40
C VAL A 124 -0.67 -2.94 15.62
N LEU A 125 -0.23 -4.13 16.06
CA LEU A 125 -1.13 -5.25 16.32
C LEU A 125 -2.07 -4.97 17.51
N LEU A 126 -1.61 -4.29 18.56
CA LEU A 126 -2.45 -3.90 19.69
C LEU A 126 -3.52 -2.88 19.27
N ARG A 127 -3.14 -1.90 18.43
CA ARG A 127 -4.10 -0.97 17.81
C ARG A 127 -5.08 -1.72 16.93
N TYR A 128 -4.61 -2.63 16.09
CA TYR A 128 -5.47 -3.46 15.23
C TYR A 128 -6.51 -4.24 16.03
N VAL A 129 -6.15 -4.82 17.18
CA VAL A 129 -7.11 -5.54 18.02
C VAL A 129 -8.10 -4.59 18.70
N SER A 130 -7.67 -3.38 19.08
CA SER A 130 -8.45 -2.46 19.91
C SER A 130 -9.34 -1.50 19.11
N ASP A 131 -8.97 -1.19 17.88
CA ASP A 131 -9.61 -0.17 17.05
C ASP A 131 -10.26 -0.80 15.81
N ALA A 132 -11.59 -0.77 15.75
CA ALA A 132 -12.34 -1.31 14.62
C ALA A 132 -12.16 -0.49 13.35
N THR A 133 -12.11 0.84 13.46
CA THR A 133 -11.94 1.76 12.33
C THR A 133 -10.59 1.56 11.66
N LEU A 134 -9.52 1.37 12.45
CA LEU A 134 -8.20 1.04 11.90
C LEU A 134 -8.24 -0.29 11.11
N ARG A 135 -8.91 -1.33 11.62
CA ARG A 135 -9.03 -2.61 10.90
C ARG A 135 -9.78 -2.48 9.59
N GLU A 136 -10.87 -1.71 9.59
CA GLU A 136 -11.67 -1.44 8.40
C GLU A 136 -10.85 -0.68 7.36
N ASN A 137 -10.11 0.35 7.78
CA ASN A 137 -9.24 1.12 6.89
C ASN A 137 -8.14 0.26 6.27
N ILE A 138 -7.47 -0.59 7.06
CA ILE A 138 -6.45 -1.53 6.54
C ILE A 138 -7.06 -2.48 5.50
N THR A 139 -8.27 -2.98 5.77
CA THR A 139 -8.98 -3.89 4.88
C THR A 139 -9.39 -3.18 3.59
N ARG A 140 -9.96 -1.97 3.69
CA ARG A 140 -10.35 -1.14 2.55
C ARG A 140 -9.15 -0.83 1.65
N ALA A 141 -8.04 -0.37 2.22
CA ALA A 141 -6.82 -0.07 1.48
C ALA A 141 -6.25 -1.31 0.76
N THR A 142 -6.27 -2.46 1.44
CA THR A 142 -5.83 -3.73 0.83
C THR A 142 -6.77 -4.13 -0.33
N ASN A 143 -8.08 -4.05 -0.14
CA ASN A 143 -9.07 -4.39 -1.16
C ASN A 143 -8.92 -3.49 -2.40
N MET A 144 -8.64 -2.20 -2.21
CA MET A 144 -8.39 -1.26 -3.31
C MET A 144 -7.18 -1.69 -4.15
N VAL A 145 -6.06 -2.04 -3.51
CA VAL A 145 -4.86 -2.54 -4.20
C VAL A 145 -5.13 -3.86 -4.91
N GLU A 146 -5.88 -4.77 -4.28
CA GLU A 146 -6.28 -6.05 -4.89
C GLU A 146 -7.18 -5.85 -6.11
N SER A 147 -8.13 -4.92 -6.04
CA SER A 147 -9.01 -4.59 -7.16
C SER A 147 -8.23 -3.99 -8.32
N CYS A 148 -7.29 -3.07 -8.06
CA CYS A 148 -6.40 -2.53 -9.09
C CYS A 148 -5.55 -3.62 -9.75
N ASN A 149 -4.96 -4.52 -8.95
CA ASN A 149 -4.17 -5.63 -9.48
C ASN A 149 -5.02 -6.60 -10.34
N ASN A 150 -6.24 -6.92 -9.89
CA ASN A 150 -7.17 -7.76 -10.64
C ASN A 150 -7.55 -7.10 -11.97
N PHE A 151 -7.85 -5.80 -11.94
CA PHE A 151 -8.18 -5.02 -13.12
C PHE A 151 -7.01 -4.95 -14.12
N SER A 152 -5.80 -4.67 -13.65
CA SER A 152 -4.59 -4.68 -14.48
C SER A 152 -4.36 -6.06 -15.13
N LYS A 153 -4.58 -7.15 -14.39
CA LYS A 153 -4.51 -8.52 -14.94
C LYS A 153 -5.61 -8.79 -15.97
N TRP A 154 -6.81 -8.26 -15.75
CA TRP A 154 -7.96 -8.39 -16.65
C TRP A 154 -7.75 -7.64 -17.97
N ILE A 155 -7.09 -6.47 -17.92
CA ILE A 155 -6.63 -5.71 -19.09
C ILE A 155 -5.52 -6.45 -19.84
N GLY A 156 -4.60 -7.11 -19.12
CA GLY A 156 -3.54 -7.95 -19.68
C GLY A 156 -4.03 -9.30 -20.23
N PHE A 157 -5.16 -9.33 -20.94
CA PHE A 157 -5.82 -10.57 -21.38
C PHE A 157 -5.05 -11.35 -22.46
N GLY A 158 -4.09 -10.72 -23.16
CA GLY A 158 -3.23 -11.37 -24.13
C GLY A 158 -2.42 -12.51 -23.48
N ASN A 159 -2.48 -13.72 -24.06
CA ASN A 159 -1.82 -14.93 -23.53
C ASN A 159 -2.19 -15.25 -22.06
N ASN A 160 -3.42 -14.97 -21.63
CA ASN A 160 -3.90 -15.12 -20.24
C ASN A 160 -3.06 -14.36 -19.18
N GLY A 161 -2.40 -13.26 -19.57
CA GLY A 161 -1.53 -12.49 -18.69
C GLY A 161 -0.20 -13.16 -18.37
N VAL A 162 0.19 -14.19 -19.14
CA VAL A 162 1.49 -14.84 -19.02
C VAL A 162 2.48 -14.16 -19.97
N ILE A 163 3.52 -13.56 -19.40
CA ILE A 163 4.65 -13.08 -20.20
C ILE A 163 5.44 -14.33 -20.63
N ALA A 164 5.31 -14.70 -21.91
CA ALA A 164 5.98 -15.87 -22.46
C ALA A 164 7.48 -15.68 -22.64
N GLU A 165 7.93 -14.42 -22.65
CA GLU A 165 9.31 -14.02 -22.88
C GLU A 165 10.16 -14.18 -21.61
N ASN A 166 11.37 -14.73 -21.75
CA ASN A 166 12.31 -14.91 -20.62
C ASN A 166 13.34 -13.76 -20.52
N ASP A 167 13.19 -12.74 -21.37
CA ASP A 167 13.98 -11.51 -21.34
C ASP A 167 13.40 -10.52 -20.31
N PRO A 168 14.17 -10.12 -19.28
CA PRO A 168 13.76 -9.12 -18.30
C PRO A 168 13.33 -7.78 -18.91
N GLU A 169 13.96 -7.32 -20.00
CA GLU A 169 13.61 -6.03 -20.61
C GLU A 169 12.22 -6.07 -21.27
N GLU A 170 11.90 -7.17 -21.96
CA GLU A 170 10.58 -7.36 -22.58
C GLU A 170 9.49 -7.59 -21.52
N GLN A 171 9.81 -8.28 -20.42
CA GLN A 171 8.90 -8.39 -19.27
C GLN A 171 8.59 -7.01 -18.66
N GLU A 172 9.60 -6.17 -18.49
CA GLU A 172 9.43 -4.83 -17.96
C GLU A 172 8.57 -3.96 -18.89
N LYS A 173 8.80 -4.01 -20.21
CA LYS A 173 7.97 -3.30 -21.20
C LYS A 173 6.52 -3.77 -21.13
N ALA A 174 6.28 -5.08 -21.12
CA ALA A 174 4.93 -5.63 -21.04
C ALA A 174 4.19 -5.15 -19.79
N ILE A 175 4.85 -5.16 -18.63
CA ILE A 175 4.28 -4.64 -17.38
C ILE A 175 3.95 -3.14 -17.51
N LYS A 176 4.90 -2.32 -17.97
CA LYS A 176 4.71 -0.87 -18.08
C LYS A 176 3.59 -0.50 -19.05
N PHE A 177 3.54 -1.11 -20.23
CA PHE A 177 2.47 -0.85 -21.20
C PHE A 177 1.11 -1.33 -20.69
N ASN A 178 1.05 -2.48 -20.02
CA ASN A 178 -0.19 -2.95 -19.41
C ASN A 178 -0.68 -2.00 -18.31
N THR A 179 0.23 -1.50 -17.46
CA THR A 179 -0.09 -0.47 -16.46
C THR A 179 -0.61 0.80 -17.12
N LEU A 180 0.05 1.28 -18.17
CA LEU A 180 -0.38 2.48 -18.90
C LEU A 180 -1.80 2.32 -19.48
N VAL A 181 -2.10 1.18 -20.11
CA VAL A 181 -3.44 0.93 -20.65
C VAL A 181 -4.47 0.85 -19.54
N ALA A 182 -4.16 0.17 -18.43
CA ALA A 182 -5.05 0.15 -17.27
C ALA A 182 -5.32 1.56 -16.74
N ASP A 183 -4.29 2.39 -16.61
CA ASP A 183 -4.40 3.78 -16.14
C ASP A 183 -5.28 4.62 -17.08
N LEU A 184 -5.12 4.48 -18.39
CA LEU A 184 -5.94 5.18 -19.38
C LEU A 184 -7.42 4.78 -19.31
N VAL A 185 -7.70 3.49 -19.14
CA VAL A 185 -9.08 2.99 -19.03
C VAL A 185 -9.72 3.42 -17.70
N MET A 186 -8.96 3.39 -16.60
CA MET A 186 -9.41 3.90 -15.30
C MET A 186 -9.70 5.40 -15.36
N TYR A 187 -8.85 6.17 -16.05
CA TYR A 187 -9.06 7.59 -16.27
C TYR A 187 -10.35 7.86 -17.05
N GLN A 188 -10.55 7.18 -18.18
CA GLN A 188 -11.79 7.33 -18.96
C GLN A 188 -13.03 6.95 -18.15
N THR A 189 -12.98 5.83 -17.43
CA THR A 189 -14.10 5.40 -16.56
C THR A 189 -14.42 6.45 -15.50
N THR A 190 -13.38 7.06 -14.92
CA THR A 190 -13.56 8.14 -13.92
C THR A 190 -14.17 9.40 -14.53
N LEU A 191 -13.80 9.75 -15.77
CA LEU A 191 -14.42 10.84 -16.52
C LEU A 191 -15.89 10.57 -16.80
N ASP A 192 -16.21 9.38 -17.33
CA ASP A 192 -17.59 8.98 -17.63
C ASP A 192 -18.46 9.00 -16.37
N MET A 193 -17.97 8.45 -15.27
CA MET A 193 -18.64 8.52 -13.97
C MET A 193 -18.89 9.96 -13.54
N SER A 194 -17.89 10.83 -13.66
CA SER A 194 -18.00 12.24 -13.25
C SER A 194 -19.01 13.01 -14.10
N LEU A 195 -19.06 12.74 -15.41
CA LEU A 195 -20.05 13.32 -16.33
C LEU A 195 -21.46 12.88 -15.95
N VAL A 196 -21.68 11.58 -15.72
CA VAL A 196 -23.00 11.04 -15.31
C VAL A 196 -23.43 11.61 -13.96
N LEU A 197 -22.52 11.71 -12.98
CA LEU A 197 -22.83 12.31 -11.68
C LEU A 197 -23.19 13.80 -11.79
N ASN A 198 -22.51 14.55 -12.65
CA ASN A 198 -22.86 15.95 -12.92
C ASN A 198 -24.21 16.07 -13.63
N GLN A 199 -24.52 15.17 -14.57
CA GLN A 199 -25.81 15.13 -15.24
C GLN A 199 -26.95 14.87 -14.24
N LEU A 200 -26.82 13.83 -13.39
CA LEU A 200 -27.82 13.51 -12.36
C LEU A 200 -28.12 14.73 -11.46
N ARG A 201 -27.08 15.46 -11.06
CA ARG A 201 -27.24 16.70 -10.29
C ARG A 201 -27.97 17.79 -11.06
N SER A 202 -27.68 17.95 -12.35
CA SER A 202 -28.37 18.93 -13.21
C SER A 202 -29.86 18.60 -13.39
N GLU A 203 -30.21 17.32 -13.29
CA GLU A 203 -31.59 16.82 -13.32
C GLU A 203 -32.32 16.93 -11.97
N GLY A 204 -31.60 17.36 -10.91
CA GLY A 204 -32.14 17.57 -9.57
C GLY A 204 -31.97 16.41 -8.61
N GLU A 205 -31.25 15.34 -9.01
CA GLU A 205 -30.98 14.19 -8.14
C GLU A 205 -29.90 14.48 -7.09
N ALA A 206 -30.07 13.92 -5.90
CA ALA A 206 -29.11 14.07 -4.82
C ALA A 206 -27.91 13.12 -5.00
N VAL A 207 -26.71 13.68 -5.14
CA VAL A 207 -25.45 12.92 -5.19
C VAL A 207 -24.68 13.15 -3.89
N HIS A 208 -24.63 12.13 -3.02
CA HIS A 208 -23.89 12.21 -1.75
C HIS A 208 -22.44 11.77 -1.92
N ARG A 209 -21.54 12.45 -1.19
CA ARG A 209 -20.11 12.14 -1.19
C ARG A 209 -19.83 10.71 -0.71
N THR A 210 -20.63 10.19 0.22
CA THR A 210 -20.54 8.82 0.74
C THR A 210 -20.78 7.77 -0.34
N ASP A 211 -21.68 8.06 -1.29
CA ASP A 211 -22.01 7.14 -2.38
C ASP A 211 -20.92 7.15 -3.44
N VAL A 212 -20.37 8.34 -3.75
CA VAL A 212 -19.22 8.46 -4.66
C VAL A 212 -17.97 7.79 -4.06
N ALA A 213 -17.77 7.87 -2.74
CA ALA A 213 -16.61 7.30 -2.06
C ALA A 213 -16.54 5.76 -2.09
N ILE A 214 -17.65 5.08 -2.37
CA ILE A 214 -17.67 3.61 -2.52
C ILE A 214 -17.64 3.15 -3.99
N MET A 215 -17.69 4.08 -4.94
CA MET A 215 -17.55 3.76 -6.35
C MET A 215 -16.11 3.39 -6.69
N SER A 216 -15.94 2.56 -7.72
CA SER A 216 -14.64 2.09 -8.17
C SER A 216 -14.48 2.35 -9.67
N PRO A 217 -13.32 2.88 -10.12
CA PRO A 217 -13.02 3.05 -11.54
C PRO A 217 -12.58 1.74 -12.21
N TYR A 218 -12.50 0.62 -11.46
CA TYR A 218 -12.03 -0.68 -11.94
C TYR A 218 -13.17 -1.49 -12.59
N GLN A 219 -14.05 -0.85 -13.37
CA GLN A 219 -15.22 -1.48 -13.97
C GLN A 219 -14.84 -2.27 -15.22
N GLU A 220 -15.33 -3.51 -15.33
CA GLU A 220 -15.05 -4.41 -16.46
C GLU A 220 -16.13 -4.36 -17.54
N ASP A 221 -17.38 -4.10 -17.16
CA ASP A 221 -18.56 -4.27 -18.02
C ASP A 221 -18.66 -3.20 -19.13
N ASN A 222 -18.12 -2.02 -18.90
CA ASN A 222 -18.10 -0.90 -19.86
C ASN A 222 -16.92 -0.96 -20.84
N VAL A 223 -16.00 -1.92 -20.67
CA VAL A 223 -14.78 -2.00 -21.48
C VAL A 223 -14.87 -3.18 -22.45
N ARG A 224 -15.00 -2.85 -23.73
CA ARG A 224 -14.88 -3.85 -24.81
C ARG A 224 -13.42 -4.26 -24.93
N ARG A 225 -13.09 -5.51 -24.61
CA ARG A 225 -11.72 -6.09 -24.77
C ARG A 225 -11.46 -6.76 -26.12
N PHE A 226 -12.52 -7.21 -26.80
CA PHE A 226 -12.42 -8.01 -28.01
C PHE A 226 -13.19 -7.39 -29.17
N GLY A 227 -12.69 -7.64 -30.37
CA GLY A 227 -13.27 -7.20 -31.63
C GLY A 227 -12.52 -6.02 -32.23
N ASP A 228 -13.08 -5.50 -33.32
CA ASP A 228 -12.45 -4.43 -34.07
C ASP A 228 -12.80 -3.08 -33.47
N TYR A 229 -11.78 -2.24 -33.32
CA TYR A 229 -11.97 -0.83 -33.01
C TYR A 229 -11.82 -0.03 -34.28
N ILE A 230 -12.89 0.67 -34.67
CA ILE A 230 -12.88 1.62 -35.77
C ILE A 230 -12.70 2.99 -35.13
N TYR A 231 -11.49 3.55 -35.25
CA TYR A 231 -11.16 4.87 -34.75
C TYR A 231 -10.92 5.84 -35.91
N ASP A 232 -11.51 7.03 -35.82
CA ASP A 232 -11.11 8.15 -36.66
C ASP A 232 -10.10 9.01 -35.89
N LEU A 233 -8.83 8.91 -36.28
CA LEU A 233 -7.74 9.67 -35.66
C LEU A 233 -7.80 11.17 -35.98
N ASN A 234 -8.67 11.59 -36.90
CA ASN A 234 -8.88 13.00 -37.25
C ASN A 234 -10.12 13.60 -36.58
N ALA A 235 -10.89 12.79 -35.84
CA ALA A 235 -12.00 13.31 -35.07
C ALA A 235 -11.47 14.32 -34.04
N PRO A 236 -12.11 15.49 -33.90
CA PRO A 236 -11.73 16.43 -32.86
C PRO A 236 -11.91 15.78 -31.50
N LEU A 237 -10.94 15.97 -30.61
CA LEU A 237 -11.13 15.66 -29.19
C LEU A 237 -12.21 16.60 -28.67
N GLU A 238 -13.28 16.06 -28.10
CA GLU A 238 -14.27 16.89 -27.39
C GLU A 238 -13.60 17.50 -26.16
N ASP A 239 -13.89 18.78 -25.90
CA ASP A 239 -13.43 19.45 -24.68
C ASP A 239 -14.07 18.76 -23.47
N MET A 240 -13.25 18.01 -22.72
CA MET A 240 -13.68 17.31 -21.51
C MET A 240 -13.26 18.11 -20.27
N GLU A 241 -13.93 19.23 -20.02
CA GLU A 241 -13.75 19.99 -18.77
C GLU A 241 -14.66 19.40 -17.68
N VAL A 242 -14.09 18.52 -16.85
CA VAL A 242 -14.87 17.75 -15.86
C VAL A 242 -14.43 18.11 -14.44
N HIS A 243 -15.18 19.00 -13.79
CA HIS A 243 -15.04 19.28 -12.36
C HIS A 243 -16.28 18.81 -11.60
N LEU A 244 -16.10 17.84 -10.69
CA LEU A 244 -17.15 17.37 -9.79
C LEU A 244 -17.01 18.08 -8.43
N HIS A 245 -17.78 19.15 -8.22
CA HIS A 245 -17.82 19.87 -6.94
C HIS A 245 -18.78 19.19 -5.97
N LEU A 246 -18.28 18.28 -5.13
CA LEU A 246 -18.99 17.76 -3.97
C LEU A 246 -18.75 18.75 -2.83
N GLY A 247 -19.78 19.45 -2.34
CA GLY A 247 -19.65 20.44 -1.26
C GLY A 247 -18.97 19.87 0.01
N GLU A 248 -18.47 20.74 0.88
CA GLU A 248 -17.83 20.32 2.15
C GLU A 248 -18.85 19.65 3.09
N GLU A 249 -18.42 18.61 3.81
CA GLU A 249 -19.21 18.02 4.89
C GLU A 249 -19.38 19.04 6.01
N THR A 250 -20.62 19.42 6.32
CA THR A 250 -20.92 19.95 7.65
C THR A 250 -20.76 18.80 8.64
N ALA A 251 -19.60 18.77 9.31
CA ALA A 251 -19.32 17.85 10.40
C ALA A 251 -20.43 17.95 11.45
N ALA A 252 -21.12 16.83 11.68
CA ALA A 252 -22.05 16.63 12.79
C ALA A 252 -21.40 15.72 13.83
#